data_AF-A0A3D5LHB5-F1
#
_entry.id   AF-A0A3D5LHB5-F1
#
_cell.length_a   1.000
_cell.length_b   1.000
_cell.length_c   1.000
_cell.angle_alpha   90.00
_cell.angle_beta   90.00
_cell.angle_gamma   90.00
#
_symmetry.space_group_name_H-M   'P 1'
#
loop_
_entity.id
_entity.type
_entity.pdbx_description
1 polymer ?
#
loop_
_entity_poly.entity_id
_entity_poly.type
_entity_poly.pdbx_seq_one_letter_code
_entity_poly.pdbx_strand_id
1 'polypeptide(L)'
;MNFEKLTEYLDSLEEKYGIPANDCKVTKEHEVIYRKVTGHADYKKKVPLTASHMFRLFSATKLFTMTAVLQLVEQGKLGLYDNLTNYLPEFGCLFVADKFEFKFPIHWPQAGEPCHLAHNQIRIIDLMTMTAGLSYDTGAAELMAIKEKSNNQAGTREVVAEMAKMPLIYEPQTRWSYSLGHDVLAAVVEVVSGTKFSVYLKKNIFEPLGIKDMYFHWDGELEKRICAIYMGEFGSDKIRPDDGSMSDGFKITENYESGGAGLAGTVDAYSLFADALCNGGVGVTGKRILGEKMIRLFMTGYTTGIMQDDFVVTGKKGYRYGLGVRVLNDTAESKSPVGEFGWDGAAGAYVMIDPVNHISIFYAQHIVGFPKVYSEIHPVIRDLVYEALEK
;
A
#
# COMPACT_ATOMS: atom_id res chain seq x y z
N MET A 1 26.94 12.42 9.95
CA MET A 1 25.72 12.47 9.12
C MET A 1 25.80 13.64 8.15
N ASN A 2 25.79 13.40 6.83
CA ASN A 2 25.74 14.45 5.81
C ASN A 2 24.73 14.11 4.69
N PHE A 3 23.62 14.85 4.63
CA PHE A 3 22.52 14.66 3.67
C PHE A 3 22.56 15.61 2.45
N GLU A 4 23.69 16.25 2.17
CA GLU A 4 23.84 17.20 1.05
C GLU A 4 23.50 16.56 -0.30
N LYS A 5 24.08 15.39 -0.61
CA LYS A 5 23.77 14.64 -1.85
C LYS A 5 22.30 14.28 -1.98
N LEU A 6 21.66 13.87 -0.88
CA LEU A 6 20.22 13.55 -0.87
C LEU A 6 19.40 14.81 -1.15
N THR A 7 19.80 15.94 -0.59
CA THR A 7 19.14 17.23 -0.78
C THR A 7 19.26 17.71 -2.22
N GLU A 8 20.46 17.69 -2.80
CA GLU A 8 20.69 18.00 -4.21
C GLU A 8 19.87 17.09 -5.13
N TYR A 9 19.81 15.79 -4.82
CA TYR A 9 19.02 14.85 -5.60
C TYR A 9 17.53 15.17 -5.55
N LEU A 10 16.97 15.39 -4.36
CA LEU A 10 15.55 15.74 -4.17
C LEU A 10 15.18 17.10 -4.78
N ASP A 11 16.11 18.07 -4.78
CA ASP A 11 15.95 19.35 -5.47
C ASP A 11 15.96 19.19 -7.01
N SER A 12 16.70 18.20 -7.52
CA SER A 12 16.78 17.95 -8.97
C SER A 12 15.57 17.23 -9.57
N LEU A 13 14.65 16.71 -8.76
CA LEU A 13 13.57 15.83 -9.27
C LEU A 13 12.63 16.51 -10.25
N GLU A 14 12.36 17.82 -10.09
CA GLU A 14 11.53 18.57 -11.04
C GLU A 14 12.22 18.68 -12.40
N GLU A 15 13.48 19.09 -12.43
CA GLU A 15 14.26 19.26 -13.66
C GLU A 15 14.53 17.91 -14.35
N LYS A 16 14.90 16.89 -13.58
CA LYS A 16 15.35 15.59 -14.11
C LYS A 16 14.21 14.66 -14.49
N TYR A 17 13.09 14.72 -13.78
CA TYR A 17 12.00 13.75 -13.91
C TYR A 17 10.62 14.39 -14.12
N GLY A 18 10.51 15.72 -14.10
CA GLY A 18 9.23 16.41 -14.19
C GLY A 18 8.35 16.23 -12.95
N ILE A 19 8.94 15.88 -11.80
CA ILE A 19 8.21 15.70 -10.53
C ILE A 19 8.06 17.06 -9.85
N PRO A 20 6.85 17.65 -9.82
CA PRO A 20 6.68 19.05 -9.43
C PRO A 20 6.65 19.25 -7.91
N ALA A 21 6.69 18.17 -7.13
CA ALA A 21 6.69 18.24 -5.68
C ALA A 21 7.19 16.95 -5.03
N ASN A 22 7.91 17.10 -3.91
CA ASN A 22 8.19 15.98 -3.03
C ASN A 22 8.26 16.40 -1.55
N ASP A 23 7.92 15.45 -0.68
CA ASP A 23 8.14 15.55 0.76
C ASP A 23 8.78 14.23 1.23
N CYS A 24 10.02 14.32 1.68
CA CYS A 24 10.83 13.19 2.13
C CYS A 24 11.21 13.39 3.58
N LYS A 25 10.95 12.38 4.41
CA LYS A 25 11.32 12.37 5.83
C LYS A 25 12.02 11.07 6.19
N VAL A 26 13.13 11.19 6.90
CA VAL A 26 13.90 10.06 7.43
C VAL A 26 13.90 10.14 8.94
N THR A 27 13.55 9.04 9.60
CA THR A 27 13.66 8.91 11.05
C THR A 27 14.69 7.85 11.42
N LYS A 28 15.33 8.04 12.57
CA LYS A 28 16.16 7.03 13.21
C LYS A 28 15.90 7.06 14.72
N GLU A 29 15.54 5.93 15.31
CA GLU A 29 15.31 5.81 16.76
C GLU A 29 14.34 6.90 17.31
N HIS A 30 13.19 7.10 16.64
CA HIS A 30 12.20 8.15 16.94
C HIS A 30 12.61 9.59 16.63
N GLU A 31 13.85 9.85 16.24
CA GLU A 31 14.35 11.18 15.90
C GLU A 31 14.24 11.45 14.40
N VAL A 32 13.83 12.67 14.04
CA VAL A 32 13.82 13.12 12.64
C VAL A 32 15.23 13.59 12.27
N ILE A 33 15.96 12.75 11.53
CA ILE A 33 17.34 13.06 11.14
C ILE A 33 17.46 13.80 9.81
N TYR A 34 16.40 13.77 8.98
CA TYR A 34 16.35 14.48 7.73
C TYR A 34 14.90 14.79 7.31
N ARG A 35 14.68 15.99 6.75
CA ARG A 35 13.48 16.31 5.99
C ARG A 35 13.76 17.26 4.84
N LYS A 36 13.08 17.04 3.73
CA LYS A 36 13.06 17.93 2.57
C LYS A 36 11.64 18.02 2.01
N VAL A 37 11.15 19.24 1.86
CA VAL A 37 9.85 19.55 1.24
C VAL A 37 10.10 20.54 0.10
N THR A 38 9.71 20.20 -1.11
CA THR A 38 9.90 21.06 -2.28
C THR A 38 8.71 21.00 -3.24
N GLY A 39 8.58 22.06 -4.03
CA GLY A 39 7.62 22.13 -5.12
C GLY A 39 6.21 22.54 -4.70
N HIS A 40 5.20 22.00 -5.39
CA HIS A 40 3.83 22.50 -5.34
C HIS A 40 2.80 21.40 -5.02
N ALA A 41 1.93 21.64 -4.05
CA ALA A 41 0.77 20.78 -3.78
C ALA A 41 -0.25 20.78 -4.93
N ASP A 42 -0.31 21.87 -5.70
CA ASP A 42 -0.99 21.95 -6.99
C ASP A 42 -0.08 22.73 -7.95
N TYR A 43 0.57 21.99 -8.85
CA TYR A 43 1.51 22.55 -9.82
C TYR A 43 0.83 23.52 -10.80
N LYS A 44 -0.40 23.22 -11.24
CA LYS A 44 -1.14 24.04 -12.21
C LYS A 44 -1.57 25.37 -11.59
N LYS A 45 -1.97 25.35 -10.32
CA LYS A 45 -2.36 26.54 -9.55
C LYS A 45 -1.18 27.19 -8.81
N LYS A 46 0.02 26.61 -8.90
CA LYS A 46 1.23 27.06 -8.20
C LYS A 46 1.04 27.20 -6.69
N VAL A 47 0.32 26.27 -6.07
CA VAL A 47 0.17 26.23 -4.61
C VAL A 47 1.42 25.60 -4.00
N PRO A 48 2.22 26.32 -3.20
CA PRO A 48 3.44 25.76 -2.60
C PRO A 48 3.13 24.57 -1.70
N LEU A 49 3.96 23.53 -1.78
CA LEU A 49 3.85 22.38 -0.90
C LEU A 49 4.30 22.75 0.53
N THR A 50 3.60 22.23 1.53
CA THR A 50 3.95 22.37 2.95
C THR A 50 3.72 21.04 3.67
N ALA A 51 4.31 20.88 4.84
CA ALA A 51 4.17 19.68 5.67
C ALA A 51 2.72 19.35 6.09
N SER A 52 1.80 20.32 6.03
CA SER A 52 0.38 20.11 6.36
C SER A 52 -0.44 19.52 5.21
N HIS A 53 0.12 19.47 3.99
CA HIS A 53 -0.55 18.88 2.85
C HIS A 53 -0.58 17.35 2.95
N MET A 54 -1.69 16.78 2.48
CA MET A 54 -1.97 15.36 2.51
C MET A 54 -1.81 14.76 1.12
N PHE A 55 -1.21 13.59 1.05
CA PHE A 55 -1.05 12.81 -0.16
C PHE A 55 -2.02 11.63 -0.13
N ARG A 56 -2.64 11.34 -1.27
CA ARG A 56 -3.36 10.06 -1.47
C ARG A 56 -2.31 8.95 -1.50
N LEU A 57 -2.35 8.06 -0.53
CA LEU A 57 -1.28 7.09 -0.27
C LEU A 57 -1.35 5.88 -1.21
N PHE A 58 -2.53 5.60 -1.76
CA PHE A 58 -2.78 4.40 -2.55
C PHE A 58 -2.22 3.18 -1.81
N SER A 59 -1.43 2.36 -2.50
CA SER A 59 -0.91 1.09 -1.99
C SER A 59 -0.06 1.18 -0.73
N ALA A 60 0.46 2.35 -0.33
CA ALA A 60 1.08 2.51 0.97
C ALA A 60 0.09 2.32 2.14
N THR A 61 -1.22 2.35 1.88
CA THR A 61 -2.29 1.98 2.83
C THR A 61 -2.14 0.52 3.34
N LYS A 62 -1.60 -0.37 2.51
CA LYS A 62 -1.54 -1.81 2.78
C LYS A 62 -0.84 -2.16 4.09
N LEU A 63 0.22 -1.43 4.46
CA LEU A 63 0.92 -1.68 5.73
C LEU A 63 0.04 -1.44 6.96
N PHE A 64 -0.89 -0.47 6.92
CA PHE A 64 -1.85 -0.27 8.00
C PHE A 64 -2.80 -1.45 8.11
N THR A 65 -3.31 -1.93 6.97
CA THR A 65 -4.16 -3.13 6.90
C THR A 65 -3.42 -4.36 7.44
N MET A 66 -2.18 -4.59 7.02
CA MET A 66 -1.38 -5.72 7.51
C MET A 66 -1.11 -5.61 9.01
N THR A 67 -0.82 -4.41 9.51
CA THR A 67 -0.63 -4.17 10.95
C THR A 67 -1.91 -4.47 11.73
N ALA A 68 -3.07 -4.05 11.24
CA ALA A 68 -4.36 -4.34 11.88
C ALA A 68 -4.66 -5.85 11.92
N VAL A 69 -4.41 -6.55 10.81
CA VAL A 69 -4.52 -8.01 10.73
C VAL A 69 -3.58 -8.68 11.73
N LEU A 70 -2.31 -8.28 11.76
CA LEU A 70 -1.32 -8.84 12.69
C LEU A 70 -1.60 -8.50 14.16
N GLN A 71 -2.22 -7.36 14.47
CA GLN A 71 -2.73 -7.07 15.81
C GLN A 71 -3.81 -8.08 16.24
N LEU A 72 -4.73 -8.45 15.34
CA LEU A 72 -5.75 -9.45 15.62
C LEU A 72 -5.15 -10.86 15.76
N VAL A 73 -4.11 -11.16 14.98
CA VAL A 73 -3.33 -12.40 15.12
C VAL A 73 -2.62 -12.45 16.48
N GLU A 74 -1.96 -11.36 16.87
CA GLU A 74 -1.28 -11.25 18.17
C GLU A 74 -2.25 -11.40 19.35
N GLN A 75 -3.49 -10.94 19.19
CA GLN A 75 -4.56 -11.10 20.17
C GLN A 75 -5.20 -12.50 20.18
N GLY A 76 -4.80 -13.40 19.28
CA GLY A 76 -5.40 -14.73 19.14
C GLY A 76 -6.84 -14.73 18.62
N LYS A 77 -7.28 -13.63 17.98
CA LYS A 77 -8.64 -13.50 17.41
C LYS A 77 -8.72 -13.90 15.94
N LEU A 78 -7.57 -14.04 15.30
CA LEU A 78 -7.40 -14.37 13.89
C LEU A 78 -6.18 -15.29 13.74
N GLY A 79 -6.29 -16.39 13.00
CA GLY A 79 -5.13 -17.21 12.61
C GLY A 79 -4.62 -16.83 11.23
N LEU A 80 -3.29 -16.80 11.04
CA LEU A 80 -2.68 -16.56 9.72
C LEU A 80 -3.10 -17.60 8.67
N TYR A 81 -3.29 -18.85 9.09
CA TYR A 81 -3.63 -19.97 8.20
C TYR A 81 -5.11 -20.35 8.27
N ASP A 82 -5.94 -19.55 8.94
CA ASP A 82 -7.37 -19.80 8.97
C ASP A 82 -7.96 -19.67 7.57
N ASN A 83 -8.95 -20.50 7.28
CA ASN A 83 -9.75 -20.37 6.07
C ASN A 83 -10.52 -19.04 6.12
N LEU A 84 -10.51 -18.30 5.01
CA LEU A 84 -11.22 -17.03 4.88
C LEU A 84 -12.72 -17.18 5.16
N THR A 85 -13.29 -18.32 4.78
CA THR A 85 -14.71 -18.66 4.96
C THR A 85 -15.16 -18.71 6.41
N ASN A 86 -14.23 -18.80 7.38
CA ASN A 86 -14.55 -18.69 8.79
C ASN A 86 -15.01 -17.27 9.16
N TYR A 87 -14.65 -16.27 8.36
CA TYR A 87 -14.90 -14.85 8.58
C TYR A 87 -15.82 -14.25 7.50
N LEU A 88 -15.61 -14.65 6.24
CA LEU A 88 -16.37 -14.19 5.07
C LEU A 88 -16.93 -15.43 4.32
N PRO A 89 -18.06 -16.01 4.77
CA PRO A 89 -18.57 -17.26 4.21
C PRO A 89 -18.96 -17.16 2.72
N GLU A 90 -19.20 -15.96 2.20
CA GLU A 90 -19.47 -15.73 0.78
C GLU A 90 -18.30 -16.13 -0.13
N PHE A 91 -17.07 -16.24 0.39
CA PHE A 91 -15.89 -16.76 -0.33
C PHE A 91 -15.84 -18.31 -0.36
N GLY A 92 -16.94 -19.00 0.00
CA GLY A 92 -17.00 -20.47 0.06
C GLY A 92 -17.16 -21.16 -1.29
N CYS A 93 -17.57 -20.43 -2.34
CA CYS A 93 -17.75 -20.95 -3.69
C CYS A 93 -17.09 -19.99 -4.68
N LEU A 94 -15.84 -20.28 -5.05
CA LEU A 94 -15.02 -19.42 -5.91
C LEU A 94 -14.80 -20.11 -7.25
N PHE A 95 -14.81 -19.31 -8.32
CA PHE A 95 -14.54 -19.77 -9.67
C PHE A 95 -13.20 -19.21 -10.13
N VAL A 96 -12.39 -20.04 -10.78
CA VAL A 96 -11.11 -19.66 -11.39
C VAL A 96 -11.30 -19.62 -12.90
N ALA A 97 -10.89 -18.53 -13.53
CA ALA A 97 -10.89 -18.40 -14.98
C ALA A 97 -10.02 -19.51 -15.60
N ASP A 98 -10.53 -20.19 -16.63
CA ASP A 98 -9.79 -21.26 -17.30
C ASP A 98 -8.52 -20.74 -17.99
N LYS A 99 -8.52 -19.45 -18.34
CA LYS A 99 -7.39 -18.75 -18.97
C LYS A 99 -7.32 -17.32 -18.48
N PHE A 100 -6.13 -16.88 -18.10
CA PHE A 100 -5.82 -15.48 -17.85
C PHE A 100 -4.36 -15.18 -18.22
N GLU A 101 -4.16 -14.07 -18.93
CA GLU A 101 -2.84 -13.57 -19.31
C GLU A 101 -2.69 -12.10 -18.90
N PHE A 102 -1.58 -11.79 -18.22
CA PHE A 102 -1.28 -10.43 -17.82
C PHE A 102 -0.68 -9.64 -18.99
N LYS A 103 -1.52 -9.25 -19.96
CA LYS A 103 -1.14 -8.50 -21.15
C LYS A 103 -1.81 -7.13 -21.15
N PHE A 104 -1.10 -6.07 -21.52
CA PHE A 104 -1.67 -4.72 -21.58
C PHE A 104 -2.30 -4.42 -22.97
N PRO A 105 -3.51 -3.83 -23.04
CA PRO A 105 -4.41 -3.53 -21.92
C PRO A 105 -4.96 -4.81 -21.27
N ILE A 106 -5.08 -4.80 -19.94
CA ILE A 106 -5.50 -5.99 -19.18
C ILE A 106 -6.98 -6.27 -19.45
N HIS A 107 -7.27 -7.52 -19.78
CA HIS A 107 -8.63 -8.05 -19.89
C HIS A 107 -8.89 -8.92 -18.67
N TRP A 108 -9.61 -8.38 -17.69
CA TRP A 108 -10.00 -9.12 -16.50
C TRP A 108 -11.10 -10.14 -16.82
N PRO A 109 -11.05 -11.35 -16.25
CA PRO A 109 -12.10 -12.34 -16.47
C PRO A 109 -13.45 -11.83 -15.97
N GLN A 110 -14.51 -12.10 -16.74
CA GLN A 110 -15.87 -11.67 -16.41
C GLN A 110 -16.78 -12.84 -16.04
N ALA A 111 -17.85 -12.55 -15.30
CA ALA A 111 -18.88 -13.53 -15.03
C ALA A 111 -19.47 -14.08 -16.35
N GLY A 112 -19.48 -15.41 -16.48
CA GLY A 112 -19.97 -16.11 -17.68
C GLY A 112 -18.89 -16.53 -18.66
N GLU A 113 -17.64 -16.07 -18.50
CA GLU A 113 -16.50 -16.65 -19.21
C GLU A 113 -16.16 -18.05 -18.68
N PRO A 114 -15.51 -18.91 -19.49
CA PRO A 114 -15.12 -20.26 -19.05
C PRO A 114 -14.31 -20.23 -17.75
N CYS A 115 -14.84 -20.92 -16.75
CA CYS A 115 -14.24 -21.04 -15.43
C CYS A 115 -14.56 -22.41 -14.83
N HIS A 116 -13.74 -22.81 -13.86
CA HIS A 116 -13.94 -24.00 -13.05
C HIS A 116 -13.99 -23.63 -11.57
N LEU A 117 -14.53 -24.54 -10.75
CA LEU A 117 -14.53 -24.35 -9.31
C LEU A 117 -13.08 -24.38 -8.79
N ALA A 118 -12.73 -23.43 -7.93
CA ALA A 118 -11.43 -23.39 -7.27
C ALA A 118 -11.19 -24.69 -6.49
N HIS A 119 -10.01 -25.29 -6.66
CA HIS A 119 -9.64 -26.50 -5.92
C HIS A 119 -9.15 -26.20 -4.50
N ASN A 120 -8.63 -24.99 -4.28
CA ASN A 120 -8.10 -24.56 -2.98
C ASN A 120 -8.99 -23.48 -2.35
N GLN A 121 -9.14 -23.55 -1.02
CA GLN A 121 -9.71 -22.44 -0.26
C GLN A 121 -8.68 -21.33 -0.05
N ILE A 122 -9.15 -20.07 0.00
CA ILE A 122 -8.32 -18.93 0.38
C ILE A 122 -8.13 -18.94 1.90
N ARG A 123 -6.88 -18.79 2.36
CA ARG A 123 -6.54 -18.52 3.77
C ARG A 123 -6.19 -17.05 3.96
N ILE A 124 -6.18 -16.59 5.22
CA ILE A 124 -5.80 -15.21 5.56
C ILE A 124 -4.42 -14.86 5.00
N ILE A 125 -3.42 -15.73 5.16
CA ILE A 125 -2.07 -15.51 4.65
C ILE A 125 -2.04 -15.35 3.13
N ASP A 126 -2.91 -16.05 2.39
CA ASP A 126 -2.91 -15.98 0.92
C ASP A 126 -3.34 -14.60 0.41
N LEU A 127 -4.20 -13.90 1.17
CA LEU A 127 -4.54 -12.50 0.90
C LEU A 127 -3.35 -11.58 1.23
N MET A 128 -2.68 -11.82 2.36
CA MET A 128 -1.52 -11.03 2.81
C MET A 128 -0.32 -11.18 1.87
N THR A 129 -0.13 -12.35 1.27
CA THR A 129 0.97 -12.63 0.33
C THR A 129 0.57 -12.44 -1.13
N MET A 130 -0.67 -12.00 -1.41
CA MET A 130 -1.19 -11.82 -2.77
C MET A 130 -1.12 -13.08 -3.64
N THR A 131 -1.38 -14.22 -3.02
CA THR A 131 -1.43 -15.56 -3.66
C THR A 131 -2.84 -16.14 -3.65
N ALA A 132 -3.86 -15.36 -3.28
CA ALA A 132 -5.26 -15.77 -3.26
C ALA A 132 -5.91 -15.89 -4.64
N GLY A 133 -5.24 -15.44 -5.72
CA GLY A 133 -5.75 -15.51 -7.08
C GLY A 133 -6.79 -14.43 -7.44
N LEU A 134 -7.00 -13.44 -6.58
CA LEU A 134 -7.92 -12.32 -6.83
C LEU A 134 -7.42 -11.40 -7.95
N SER A 135 -8.33 -10.75 -8.68
CA SER A 135 -7.99 -9.71 -9.66
C SER A 135 -7.75 -8.34 -9.00
N TYR A 136 -7.37 -7.35 -9.81
CA TYR A 136 -7.32 -5.92 -9.42
C TYR A 136 -8.43 -5.11 -10.11
N ASP A 137 -9.50 -5.77 -10.56
CA ASP A 137 -10.56 -5.14 -11.35
C ASP A 137 -11.53 -4.34 -10.48
N THR A 138 -11.24 -3.07 -10.27
CA THR A 138 -12.17 -2.14 -9.61
C THR A 138 -13.34 -1.72 -10.50
N GLY A 139 -13.29 -2.08 -11.80
CA GLY A 139 -14.30 -1.81 -12.81
C GLY A 139 -15.32 -2.94 -13.00
N ALA A 140 -15.19 -4.03 -12.25
CA ALA A 140 -16.01 -5.23 -12.40
C ALA A 140 -17.52 -4.93 -12.29
N ALA A 141 -18.32 -5.67 -13.06
CA ALA A 141 -19.77 -5.45 -13.15
C ALA A 141 -20.47 -5.59 -11.79
N GLU A 142 -20.00 -6.51 -10.95
CA GLU A 142 -20.49 -6.75 -9.59
C GLU A 142 -20.31 -5.52 -8.70
N LEU A 143 -19.15 -4.86 -8.80
CA LEU A 143 -18.82 -3.66 -8.03
C LEU A 143 -19.64 -2.46 -8.52
N MET A 144 -19.86 -2.35 -9.83
CA MET A 144 -20.75 -1.32 -10.40
C MET A 144 -22.20 -1.54 -9.98
N ALA A 145 -22.66 -2.80 -9.95
CA ALA A 145 -24.02 -3.14 -9.57
C ALA A 145 -24.32 -2.79 -8.10
N ILE A 146 -23.40 -3.06 -7.17
CA ILE A 146 -23.59 -2.66 -5.76
C ILE A 146 -23.48 -1.16 -5.56
N LYS A 147 -22.61 -0.47 -6.32
CA LYS A 147 -22.55 0.99 -6.33
C LYS A 147 -23.90 1.57 -6.72
N GLU A 148 -24.50 1.10 -7.81
CA GLU A 148 -25.84 1.55 -8.24
C GLU A 148 -26.93 1.19 -7.22
N LYS A 149 -27.01 -0.09 -6.81
CA LYS A 149 -28.03 -0.60 -5.88
C LYS A 149 -28.03 0.13 -4.52
N SER A 150 -26.84 0.50 -4.04
CA SER A 150 -26.68 1.20 -2.76
C SER A 150 -26.78 2.71 -2.88
N ASN A 151 -27.07 3.27 -4.06
CA ASN A 151 -26.97 4.71 -4.34
C ASN A 151 -25.61 5.29 -3.93
N ASN A 152 -24.53 4.56 -4.25
CA ASN A 152 -23.14 4.91 -3.94
C ASN A 152 -22.80 4.90 -2.43
N GLN A 153 -23.60 4.22 -1.59
CA GLN A 153 -23.44 4.24 -0.11
C GLN A 153 -23.01 2.91 0.52
N ALA A 154 -22.78 1.84 -0.25
CA ALA A 154 -22.37 0.55 0.31
C ALA A 154 -21.09 0.67 1.16
N GLY A 155 -21.04 -0.04 2.28
CA GLY A 155 -19.84 -0.11 3.12
C GLY A 155 -18.84 -1.17 2.65
N THR A 156 -17.67 -1.23 3.31
CA THR A 156 -16.59 -2.18 3.00
C THR A 156 -17.05 -3.64 2.95
N ARG A 157 -17.81 -4.11 3.94
CA ARG A 157 -18.36 -5.48 3.90
C ARG A 157 -19.25 -5.78 2.70
N GLU A 158 -20.14 -4.86 2.34
CA GLU A 158 -21.08 -5.04 1.24
C GLU A 158 -20.35 -5.09 -0.10
N VAL A 159 -19.37 -4.20 -0.30
CA VAL A 159 -18.54 -4.19 -1.50
C VAL A 159 -17.69 -5.46 -1.61
N VAL A 160 -17.05 -5.89 -0.51
CA VAL A 160 -16.23 -7.11 -0.50
C VAL A 160 -17.08 -8.38 -0.74
N ALA A 161 -18.35 -8.38 -0.30
CA ALA A 161 -19.23 -9.50 -0.59
C ALA A 161 -19.51 -9.67 -2.10
N GLU A 162 -19.48 -8.58 -2.87
CA GLU A 162 -19.55 -8.65 -4.33
C GLU A 162 -18.24 -9.08 -4.97
N MET A 163 -17.08 -8.75 -4.36
CA MET A 163 -15.79 -9.26 -4.83
C MET A 163 -15.71 -10.79 -4.81
N ALA A 164 -16.43 -11.46 -3.90
CA ALA A 164 -16.48 -12.92 -3.84
C ALA A 164 -17.14 -13.57 -5.08
N LYS A 165 -17.90 -12.79 -5.87
CA LYS A 165 -18.57 -13.25 -7.09
C LYS A 165 -17.71 -13.07 -8.34
N MET A 166 -16.64 -12.28 -8.25
CA MET A 166 -15.70 -12.06 -9.34
C MET A 166 -14.85 -13.33 -9.56
N PRO A 167 -14.57 -13.73 -10.82
CA PRO A 167 -13.67 -14.87 -11.06
C PRO A 167 -12.25 -14.58 -10.57
N LEU A 168 -11.62 -15.60 -9.98
CA LEU A 168 -10.19 -15.61 -9.69
C LEU A 168 -9.40 -15.71 -11.01
N ILE A 169 -8.27 -15.02 -11.07
CA ILE A 169 -7.34 -15.06 -12.21
C ILE A 169 -6.38 -16.24 -12.14
N TYR A 170 -6.16 -16.81 -10.94
CA TYR A 170 -5.35 -17.99 -10.71
C TYR A 170 -5.94 -18.83 -9.57
N GLU A 171 -5.62 -20.12 -9.55
CA GLU A 171 -5.92 -20.97 -8.40
C GLU A 171 -5.23 -20.41 -7.14
N PRO A 172 -5.93 -20.29 -5.99
CA PRO A 172 -5.30 -19.88 -4.75
C PRO A 172 -4.07 -20.73 -4.44
N GLN A 173 -3.02 -20.08 -3.94
CA GLN A 173 -1.75 -20.68 -3.56
C GLN A 173 -0.90 -21.22 -4.73
N THR A 174 -1.16 -20.81 -5.97
CA THR A 174 -0.38 -21.28 -7.14
C THR A 174 0.50 -20.22 -7.80
N ARG A 175 0.08 -18.95 -7.76
CA ARG A 175 0.74 -17.82 -8.43
C ARG A 175 0.72 -16.60 -7.54
N TRP A 176 1.64 -15.67 -7.78
CA TRP A 176 1.58 -14.35 -7.15
C TRP A 176 0.94 -13.36 -8.14
N SER A 177 0.00 -12.55 -7.67
CA SER A 177 -0.56 -11.47 -8.49
C SER A 177 -1.10 -10.32 -7.64
N TYR A 178 -0.76 -9.10 -8.05
CA TYR A 178 -1.19 -7.89 -7.36
C TYR A 178 -2.71 -7.73 -7.43
N SER A 179 -3.39 -7.64 -6.28
CA SER A 179 -4.84 -7.86 -6.19
C SER A 179 -5.54 -7.09 -5.07
N LEU A 180 -6.89 -7.14 -5.07
CA LEU A 180 -7.79 -6.53 -4.08
C LEU A 180 -7.81 -7.27 -2.73
N GLY A 181 -6.88 -8.21 -2.49
CA GLY A 181 -6.86 -9.02 -1.26
C GLY A 181 -6.74 -8.21 0.03
N HIS A 182 -6.18 -7.00 -0.03
CA HIS A 182 -6.08 -6.11 1.13
C HIS A 182 -7.43 -5.47 1.50
N ASP A 183 -8.30 -5.27 0.52
CA ASP A 183 -9.66 -4.78 0.74
C ASP A 183 -10.53 -5.88 1.38
N VAL A 184 -10.33 -7.13 0.96
CA VAL A 184 -10.90 -8.30 1.63
C VAL A 184 -10.40 -8.40 3.09
N LEU A 185 -9.11 -8.14 3.34
CA LEU A 185 -8.56 -8.12 4.70
C LEU A 185 -9.12 -6.98 5.56
N ALA A 186 -9.43 -5.81 4.99
CA ALA A 186 -10.15 -4.76 5.72
C ALA A 186 -11.54 -5.24 6.17
N ALA A 187 -12.28 -5.93 5.30
CA ALA A 187 -13.54 -6.57 5.67
C ALA A 187 -13.37 -7.64 6.77
N VAL A 188 -12.29 -8.45 6.74
CA VAL A 188 -11.99 -9.39 7.83
C VAL A 188 -11.77 -8.64 9.15
N VAL A 189 -11.02 -7.53 9.15
CA VAL A 189 -10.84 -6.69 10.35
C VAL A 189 -12.19 -6.19 10.86
N GLU A 190 -13.11 -5.77 9.99
CA GLU A 190 -14.45 -5.35 10.41
C GLU A 190 -15.24 -6.47 11.08
N VAL A 191 -15.25 -7.67 10.50
CA VAL A 191 -15.95 -8.84 11.06
C VAL A 191 -15.38 -9.23 12.42
N VAL A 192 -14.05 -9.35 12.51
CA VAL A 192 -13.39 -9.85 13.72
C VAL A 192 -13.43 -8.82 14.86
N SER A 193 -13.34 -7.52 14.53
CA SER A 193 -13.36 -6.46 15.53
C SER A 193 -14.76 -5.97 15.91
N GLY A 194 -15.76 -6.17 15.04
CA GLY A 194 -17.11 -5.62 15.19
C GLY A 194 -17.18 -4.10 14.98
N THR A 195 -16.17 -3.49 14.36
CA THR A 195 -16.09 -2.05 14.11
C THR A 195 -15.72 -1.76 12.66
N LYS A 196 -16.09 -0.57 12.14
CA LYS A 196 -15.61 -0.12 10.82
C LYS A 196 -14.08 -0.12 10.75
N PHE A 197 -13.52 -0.35 9.57
CA PHE A 197 -12.08 -0.46 9.40
C PHE A 197 -11.33 0.80 9.85
N SER A 198 -11.82 1.99 9.47
CA SER A 198 -11.27 3.29 9.90
C SER A 198 -11.32 3.49 11.42
N VAL A 199 -12.38 3.03 12.08
CA VAL A 199 -12.54 3.08 13.54
C VAL A 199 -11.50 2.18 14.22
N TYR A 200 -11.28 0.98 13.67
CA TYR A 200 -10.25 0.08 14.16
C TYR A 200 -8.84 0.69 14.02
N LEU A 201 -8.49 1.21 12.84
CA LEU A 201 -7.19 1.84 12.61
C LEU A 201 -6.98 3.04 13.53
N LYS A 202 -8.00 3.89 13.67
CA LYS A 202 -7.92 5.07 14.53
C LYS A 202 -7.61 4.69 15.98
N LYS A 203 -8.39 3.79 16.54
CA LYS A 203 -8.28 3.39 17.95
C LYS A 203 -6.99 2.60 18.25
N ASN A 204 -6.59 1.70 17.36
CA ASN A 204 -5.54 0.73 17.67
C ASN A 204 -4.18 1.07 17.06
N ILE A 205 -4.11 2.03 16.13
CA ILE A 205 -2.87 2.44 15.47
C ILE A 205 -2.69 3.95 15.56
N PHE A 206 -3.66 4.75 15.09
CA PHE A 206 -3.44 6.20 14.96
C PHE A 206 -3.35 6.90 16.31
N GLU A 207 -4.33 6.70 17.19
CA GLU A 207 -4.36 7.32 18.52
C GLU A 207 -3.16 6.91 19.39
N PRO A 208 -2.76 5.62 19.49
CA PRO A 208 -1.56 5.23 20.22
C PRO A 208 -0.28 5.90 19.71
N LEU A 209 -0.16 6.12 18.40
CA LEU A 209 1.01 6.75 17.79
C LEU A 209 0.93 8.29 17.74
N GLY A 210 -0.20 8.88 18.14
CA GLY A 210 -0.43 10.32 18.02
C GLY A 210 -0.65 10.81 16.58
N ILE A 211 -1.03 9.92 15.67
CA ILE A 211 -1.36 10.25 14.28
C ILE A 211 -2.70 10.99 14.22
N LYS A 212 -2.70 12.18 13.64
CA LYS A 212 -3.89 13.05 13.54
C LYS A 212 -4.39 13.23 12.11
N ASP A 213 -3.48 13.25 11.13
CA ASP A 213 -3.77 13.61 9.75
C ASP A 213 -3.72 12.38 8.82
N MET A 214 -4.66 11.46 9.03
CA MET A 214 -4.80 10.23 8.25
C MET A 214 -6.29 9.87 8.11
N TYR A 215 -6.80 9.79 6.88
CA TYR A 215 -8.24 9.70 6.60
C TYR A 215 -8.57 8.85 5.37
N PHE A 216 -9.73 8.18 5.40
CA PHE A 216 -10.34 7.56 4.21
C PHE A 216 -11.28 8.52 3.46
N HIS A 217 -11.87 9.45 4.20
CA HIS A 217 -12.81 10.45 3.68
C HIS A 217 -12.33 11.83 4.12
N TRP A 218 -12.40 12.78 3.20
CA TRP A 218 -11.97 14.14 3.42
C TRP A 218 -12.94 15.06 2.67
N ASP A 219 -13.39 16.11 3.35
CA ASP A 219 -14.30 17.11 2.81
C ASP A 219 -13.93 18.50 3.37
N GLY A 220 -14.62 19.55 2.91
CA GLY A 220 -14.48 20.90 3.43
C GLY A 220 -13.02 21.41 3.46
N GLU A 221 -12.49 21.66 4.66
CA GLU A 221 -11.12 22.13 4.85
C GLU A 221 -10.05 21.04 4.64
N LEU A 222 -10.40 19.75 4.82
CA LEU A 222 -9.46 18.66 4.57
C LEU A 222 -9.19 18.49 3.08
N GLU A 223 -10.22 18.63 2.23
CA GLU A 223 -10.08 18.59 0.77
C GLU A 223 -9.06 19.62 0.26
N LYS A 224 -9.05 20.82 0.84
CA LYS A 224 -8.09 21.88 0.48
C LYS A 224 -6.64 21.55 0.81
N ARG A 225 -6.40 20.57 1.70
CA ARG A 225 -5.06 20.12 2.08
C ARG A 225 -4.58 18.97 1.20
N ILE A 226 -5.44 18.33 0.41
CA ILE A 226 -5.07 17.22 -0.45
C ILE A 226 -4.29 17.76 -1.65
N CYS A 227 -3.11 17.19 -1.89
CA CYS A 227 -2.33 17.48 -3.09
C CYS A 227 -3.13 17.08 -4.34
N ALA A 228 -3.10 17.93 -5.37
CA ALA A 228 -3.64 17.58 -6.68
C ALA A 228 -2.91 16.35 -7.23
N ILE A 229 -3.63 15.50 -7.96
CA ILE A 229 -3.01 14.35 -8.63
C ILE A 229 -2.70 14.69 -10.08
N TYR A 230 -1.54 14.24 -10.52
CA TYR A 230 -1.13 14.22 -11.92
C TYR A 230 -0.92 12.79 -12.39
N MET A 231 -0.97 12.59 -13.70
CA MET A 231 -0.69 11.32 -14.35
C MET A 231 0.50 11.47 -15.29
N GLY A 232 1.42 10.50 -15.26
CA GLY A 232 2.44 10.34 -16.28
C GLY A 232 1.84 9.90 -17.61
N GLU A 233 2.33 10.48 -18.71
CA GLU A 233 1.98 10.04 -20.06
C GLU A 233 2.87 8.86 -20.45
N PHE A 234 2.25 7.67 -20.57
CA PHE A 234 2.97 6.42 -20.85
C PHE A 234 3.86 6.53 -22.11
N GLY A 235 5.13 6.12 -21.99
CA GLY A 235 6.11 6.22 -23.06
C GLY A 235 6.74 7.62 -23.24
N SER A 236 6.47 8.56 -22.34
CA SER A 236 7.09 9.89 -22.32
C SER A 236 7.42 10.35 -20.89
N ASP A 237 8.11 11.49 -20.79
CA ASP A 237 8.41 12.16 -19.50
C ASP A 237 7.42 13.28 -19.17
N LYS A 238 6.28 13.34 -19.86
CA LYS A 238 5.26 14.36 -19.63
C LYS A 238 4.30 13.95 -18.54
N ILE A 239 3.77 14.94 -17.84
CA ILE A 239 2.67 14.78 -16.87
C ILE A 239 1.46 15.62 -17.30
N ARG A 240 0.27 15.15 -16.95
CA ARG A 240 -1.00 15.85 -17.14
C ARG A 240 -1.82 15.83 -15.85
N PRO A 241 -2.73 16.80 -15.63
CA PRO A 241 -3.68 16.69 -14.52
C PRO A 241 -4.46 15.38 -14.60
N ASP A 242 -4.72 14.78 -13.44
CA ASP A 242 -5.62 13.63 -13.33
C ASP A 242 -7.05 14.01 -13.71
N ASP A 243 -7.75 13.08 -14.36
CA ASP A 243 -9.14 13.21 -14.80
C ASP A 243 -10.09 12.31 -13.99
N GLY A 244 -9.60 11.75 -12.88
CA GLY A 244 -10.33 10.82 -12.01
C GLY A 244 -10.31 9.36 -12.46
N SER A 245 -9.89 9.06 -13.71
CA SER A 245 -10.00 7.71 -14.28
C SER A 245 -9.18 6.66 -13.53
N MET A 246 -8.01 7.03 -13.02
CA MET A 246 -7.17 6.14 -12.20
C MET A 246 -7.26 6.46 -10.72
N SER A 247 -7.26 7.74 -10.35
CA SER A 247 -7.12 8.12 -8.96
C SER A 247 -8.32 7.66 -8.13
N ASP A 248 -9.53 7.81 -8.65
CA ASP A 248 -10.78 7.47 -7.97
C ASP A 248 -11.22 6.02 -8.18
N GLY A 249 -10.46 5.23 -8.96
CA GLY A 249 -10.76 3.81 -9.18
C GLY A 249 -10.81 2.97 -7.89
N PHE A 250 -10.14 3.41 -6.83
CA PHE A 250 -10.17 2.74 -5.52
C PHE A 250 -11.23 3.31 -4.55
N LYS A 251 -12.07 4.24 -5.00
CA LYS A 251 -13.25 4.74 -4.29
C LYS A 251 -14.50 4.13 -4.94
N ILE A 252 -14.74 2.85 -4.66
CA ILE A 252 -15.86 2.10 -5.25
C ILE A 252 -17.20 2.77 -4.87
N THR A 253 -17.41 3.01 -3.57
CA THR A 253 -18.55 3.77 -3.02
C THR A 253 -18.09 4.81 -2.00
N GLU A 254 -18.97 5.73 -1.59
CA GLU A 254 -18.64 6.77 -0.61
C GLU A 254 -18.27 6.21 0.77
N ASN A 255 -18.84 5.06 1.16
CA ASN A 255 -18.60 4.45 2.48
C ASN A 255 -17.63 3.26 2.42
N TYR A 256 -16.99 3.01 1.27
CA TYR A 256 -16.00 1.96 1.10
C TYR A 256 -14.62 2.42 1.59
N GLU A 257 -14.08 1.72 2.59
CA GLU A 257 -12.78 2.02 3.18
C GLU A 257 -11.74 1.04 2.63
N SER A 258 -11.18 1.37 1.44
CA SER A 258 -10.23 0.50 0.73
C SER A 258 -8.99 0.19 1.58
N GLY A 259 -8.87 -1.04 2.08
CA GLY A 259 -7.67 -1.55 2.76
C GLY A 259 -6.44 -1.64 1.86
N GLY A 260 -6.64 -1.65 0.53
CA GLY A 260 -5.58 -1.66 -0.46
C GLY A 260 -5.05 -0.28 -0.83
N ALA A 261 -5.88 0.78 -0.79
CA ALA A 261 -5.54 2.06 -1.42
C ALA A 261 -6.20 3.33 -0.85
N GLY A 262 -7.03 3.21 0.19
CA GLY A 262 -8.00 4.26 0.55
C GLY A 262 -7.49 5.43 1.38
N LEU A 263 -6.32 5.34 2.00
CA LEU A 263 -5.86 6.40 2.92
C LEU A 263 -5.26 7.59 2.18
N ALA A 264 -5.52 8.78 2.72
CA ALA A 264 -4.76 9.99 2.48
C ALA A 264 -4.23 10.54 3.81
N GLY A 265 -3.02 11.10 3.80
CA GLY A 265 -2.43 11.67 5.01
C GLY A 265 -1.13 12.44 4.75
N THR A 266 -0.61 13.06 5.80
CA THR A 266 0.65 13.82 5.72
C THR A 266 1.87 12.90 5.81
N VAL A 267 3.02 13.39 5.34
CA VAL A 267 4.31 12.71 5.55
C VAL A 267 4.62 12.53 7.04
N ASP A 268 4.25 13.50 7.88
CA ASP A 268 4.41 13.39 9.33
C ASP A 268 3.59 12.25 9.93
N ALA A 269 2.31 12.14 9.52
CA ALA A 269 1.42 11.09 9.99
C ALA A 269 1.93 9.69 9.63
N TYR A 270 2.35 9.48 8.38
CA TYR A 270 2.89 8.17 7.96
C TYR A 270 4.23 7.87 8.63
N SER A 271 5.09 8.87 8.79
CA SER A 271 6.42 8.66 9.39
C SER A 271 6.33 8.18 10.83
N LEU A 272 5.35 8.64 11.63
CA LEU A 272 5.12 8.11 12.98
C LEU A 272 4.81 6.60 12.98
N PHE A 273 4.10 6.14 11.95
CA PHE A 273 3.78 4.72 11.78
C PHE A 273 4.98 3.91 11.30
N ALA A 274 5.68 4.36 10.25
CA ALA A 274 6.88 3.68 9.76
C ALA A 274 7.97 3.60 10.83
N ASP A 275 8.17 4.69 11.57
CA ASP A 275 9.09 4.77 12.71
C ASP A 275 8.72 3.80 13.84
N ALA A 276 7.43 3.67 14.15
CA ALA A 276 7.01 2.68 15.14
C ALA A 276 7.38 1.25 14.71
N LEU A 277 7.21 0.90 13.43
CA LEU A 277 7.51 -0.43 12.92
C LEU A 277 9.01 -0.75 12.93
N CYS A 278 9.90 0.21 12.63
CA CYS A 278 11.35 -0.03 12.74
C CYS A 278 11.83 -0.11 14.19
N ASN A 279 11.09 0.45 15.14
CA ASN A 279 11.38 0.40 16.58
C ASN A 279 10.58 -0.70 17.31
N GLY A 280 10.45 -1.86 16.66
CA GLY A 280 9.81 -3.05 17.24
C GLY A 280 8.32 -2.91 17.50
N GLY A 281 7.66 -1.92 16.87
CA GLY A 281 6.24 -1.60 17.03
C GLY A 281 5.93 -0.61 18.16
N VAL A 282 6.93 0.04 18.76
CA VAL A 282 6.76 1.10 19.76
C VAL A 282 6.83 2.45 19.07
N GLY A 283 5.84 3.33 19.25
CA GLY A 283 5.91 4.71 18.75
C GLY A 283 6.66 5.64 19.70
N VAL A 284 6.98 6.84 19.20
CA VAL A 284 7.57 7.94 19.99
C VAL A 284 6.76 8.33 21.25
N THR A 285 5.47 8.00 21.27
CA THR A 285 4.58 8.17 22.43
C THR A 285 4.85 7.17 23.57
N GLY A 286 5.74 6.19 23.35
CA GLY A 286 5.98 5.05 24.23
C GLY A 286 4.89 3.96 24.17
N LYS A 287 3.86 4.12 23.33
CA LYS A 287 2.81 3.11 23.14
C LYS A 287 3.25 2.09 22.08
N ARG A 288 2.96 0.82 22.34
CA ARG A 288 3.20 -0.28 21.41
C ARG A 288 1.93 -0.59 20.62
N ILE A 289 2.05 -0.63 19.30
CA ILE A 289 0.98 -1.04 18.38
C ILE A 289 1.13 -2.48 17.90
N LEU A 290 2.35 -3.03 17.94
CA LEU A 290 2.61 -4.38 17.45
C LEU A 290 3.83 -4.97 18.18
N GLY A 291 3.84 -6.27 18.48
CA GLY A 291 5.01 -6.92 19.08
C GLY A 291 6.12 -7.22 18.06
N GLU A 292 7.36 -7.31 18.54
CA GLU A 292 8.52 -7.62 17.70
C GLU A 292 8.40 -8.94 16.93
N LYS A 293 7.72 -9.94 17.51
CA LYS A 293 7.49 -11.22 16.81
C LYS A 293 6.67 -11.01 15.53
N MET A 294 5.70 -10.10 15.56
CA MET A 294 4.89 -9.76 14.39
C MET A 294 5.68 -8.88 13.41
N ILE A 295 6.57 -8.00 13.89
CA ILE A 295 7.51 -7.28 13.02
C ILE A 295 8.39 -8.25 12.23
N ARG A 296 8.89 -9.32 12.86
CA ARG A 296 9.67 -10.36 12.15
C ARG A 296 8.88 -11.06 11.04
N LEU A 297 7.55 -11.12 11.13
CA LEU A 297 6.73 -11.65 10.05
C LEU A 297 6.72 -10.75 8.82
N PHE A 298 6.80 -9.42 8.98
CA PHE A 298 7.00 -8.50 7.86
C PHE A 298 8.37 -8.68 7.20
N MET A 299 9.40 -9.04 7.98
CA MET A 299 10.76 -9.26 7.50
C MET A 299 10.97 -10.60 6.78
N THR A 300 9.89 -11.37 6.53
CA THR A 300 9.95 -12.69 5.92
C THR A 300 9.39 -12.66 4.51
N GLY A 301 10.14 -13.15 3.53
CA GLY A 301 9.64 -13.40 2.18
C GLY A 301 8.89 -14.73 2.10
N TYR A 302 7.65 -14.71 1.63
CA TYR A 302 6.78 -15.89 1.54
C TYR A 302 6.64 -16.42 0.11
N THR A 303 6.96 -15.63 -0.91
CA THR A 303 6.97 -16.08 -2.30
C THR A 303 8.19 -16.97 -2.59
N THR A 304 7.94 -18.12 -3.22
CA THR A 304 8.96 -19.09 -3.64
C THR A 304 8.61 -19.68 -5.02
N GLY A 305 9.59 -20.24 -5.73
CA GLY A 305 9.40 -20.84 -7.05
C GLY A 305 8.67 -19.89 -8.02
N ILE A 306 7.62 -20.39 -8.69
CA ILE A 306 6.87 -19.61 -9.68
C ILE A 306 6.25 -18.33 -9.11
N MET A 307 5.85 -18.30 -7.83
CA MET A 307 5.33 -17.08 -7.20
C MET A 307 6.42 -16.02 -7.04
N GLN A 308 7.65 -16.43 -6.78
CA GLN A 308 8.78 -15.51 -6.74
C GLN A 308 9.10 -15.00 -8.14
N ASP A 309 9.04 -15.86 -9.15
CA ASP A 309 9.26 -15.46 -10.55
C ASP A 309 8.20 -14.42 -11.00
N ASP A 310 6.93 -14.67 -10.66
CA ASP A 310 5.82 -13.73 -10.88
C ASP A 310 6.03 -12.38 -10.18
N PHE A 311 6.62 -12.38 -8.97
CA PHE A 311 6.89 -11.15 -8.25
C PHE A 311 8.10 -10.39 -8.83
N VAL A 312 9.18 -11.07 -9.18
CA VAL A 312 10.41 -10.44 -9.68
C VAL A 312 10.16 -9.67 -10.98
N VAL A 313 9.25 -10.14 -11.83
CA VAL A 313 8.91 -9.44 -13.08
C VAL A 313 8.28 -8.06 -12.85
N THR A 314 7.85 -7.72 -11.63
CA THR A 314 7.40 -6.35 -11.29
C THR A 314 8.56 -5.36 -11.07
N GLY A 315 9.81 -5.77 -11.32
CA GLY A 315 10.99 -4.91 -11.24
C GLY A 315 11.62 -4.79 -9.86
N LYS A 316 11.18 -5.57 -8.87
CA LYS A 316 11.72 -5.56 -7.50
C LYS A 316 12.85 -6.60 -7.35
N LYS A 317 13.94 -6.43 -8.11
CA LYS A 317 15.12 -7.30 -8.04
C LYS A 317 15.74 -7.28 -6.63
N GLY A 318 16.19 -8.45 -6.14
CA GLY A 318 16.74 -8.61 -4.78
C GLY A 318 15.68 -8.66 -3.67
N TYR A 319 14.40 -8.47 -4.00
CA TYR A 319 13.30 -8.53 -3.05
C TYR A 319 12.49 -9.83 -3.20
N ARG A 320 11.86 -10.25 -2.11
CA ARG A 320 10.74 -11.20 -2.10
C ARG A 320 9.46 -10.50 -1.67
N TYR A 321 8.31 -11.09 -1.94
CA TYR A 321 7.05 -10.58 -1.41
C TYR A 321 6.77 -11.19 -0.03
N GLY A 322 6.52 -10.31 0.93
CA GLY A 322 6.21 -10.62 2.32
C GLY A 322 4.71 -10.55 2.61
N LEU A 323 4.37 -10.15 3.83
CA LEU A 323 3.00 -9.83 4.22
C LEU A 323 2.66 -8.39 3.80
N GLY A 324 2.09 -8.24 2.60
CA GLY A 324 1.67 -6.95 2.02
C GLY A 324 2.80 -6.00 1.65
N VAL A 325 4.05 -6.48 1.63
CA VAL A 325 5.28 -5.68 1.50
C VAL A 325 6.32 -6.37 0.63
N ARG A 326 7.27 -5.60 0.08
CA ARG A 326 8.55 -6.12 -0.43
C ARG A 326 9.48 -6.31 0.76
N VAL A 327 10.28 -7.36 0.74
CA VAL A 327 11.28 -7.68 1.76
C VAL A 327 12.62 -7.87 1.09
N LEU A 328 13.62 -7.09 1.49
CA LEU A 328 14.97 -7.16 0.93
C LEU A 328 15.60 -8.49 1.35
N ASN A 329 15.99 -9.30 0.37
CA ASN A 329 16.59 -10.62 0.58
C ASN A 329 18.04 -10.69 0.05
N ASP A 330 18.43 -9.78 -0.83
CA ASP A 330 19.77 -9.70 -1.43
C ASP A 330 20.20 -8.24 -1.54
N THR A 331 21.37 -7.90 -0.99
CA THR A 331 21.90 -6.54 -0.91
C THR A 331 22.78 -6.14 -2.10
N ALA A 332 22.91 -6.99 -3.14
CA ALA A 332 23.78 -6.71 -4.29
C ALA A 332 23.51 -5.33 -4.96
N GLU A 333 22.25 -4.90 -4.97
CA GLU A 333 21.81 -3.61 -5.53
C GLU A 333 21.16 -2.70 -4.46
N SER A 334 21.51 -2.87 -3.17
CA SER A 334 20.93 -2.11 -2.06
C SER A 334 21.88 -1.87 -0.90
N LYS A 335 21.89 -0.63 -0.37
CA LYS A 335 22.59 -0.30 0.87
C LYS A 335 21.80 -0.57 2.15
N SER A 336 20.53 -0.97 2.03
CA SER A 336 19.72 -1.41 3.16
C SER A 336 20.11 -2.82 3.61
N PRO A 337 19.90 -3.18 4.88
CA PRO A 337 20.15 -4.54 5.35
C PRO A 337 19.05 -5.51 4.90
N VAL A 338 19.41 -6.79 4.78
CA VAL A 338 18.44 -7.88 4.61
C VAL A 338 17.37 -7.81 5.71
N GLY A 339 16.11 -7.98 5.31
CA GLY A 339 14.97 -7.84 6.21
C GLY A 339 14.39 -6.43 6.28
N GLU A 340 14.99 -5.43 5.61
CA GLU A 340 14.28 -4.19 5.26
C GLU A 340 12.99 -4.53 4.54
N PHE A 341 11.90 -3.88 4.93
CA PHE A 341 10.62 -4.07 4.27
C PHE A 341 9.90 -2.74 4.06
N GLY A 342 8.96 -2.76 3.13
CA GLY A 342 8.17 -1.60 2.83
C GLY A 342 7.30 -1.81 1.60
N TRP A 343 6.69 -0.75 1.13
CA TRP A 343 5.90 -0.78 -0.09
C TRP A 343 5.83 0.60 -0.71
N ASP A 344 5.06 0.72 -1.79
CA ASP A 344 4.97 1.94 -2.57
C ASP A 344 3.50 2.34 -2.79
N GLY A 345 3.26 3.58 -3.19
CA GLY A 345 1.95 4.10 -3.60
C GLY A 345 1.90 4.37 -5.10
N ALA A 346 0.74 4.19 -5.73
CA ALA A 346 0.57 4.39 -7.17
C ALA A 346 0.93 5.81 -7.63
N ALA A 347 0.77 6.79 -6.74
CA ALA A 347 1.16 8.19 -6.96
C ALA A 347 2.62 8.49 -6.57
N GLY A 348 3.47 7.48 -6.37
CA GLY A 348 4.90 7.61 -6.12
C GLY A 348 5.35 7.64 -4.67
N ALA A 349 4.45 7.40 -3.71
CA ALA A 349 4.83 7.23 -2.30
C ALA A 349 5.82 6.07 -2.15
N TYR A 350 6.76 6.20 -1.23
CA TYR A 350 7.78 5.20 -0.90
C TYR A 350 7.87 5.04 0.60
N VAL A 351 7.69 3.80 1.06
CA VAL A 351 7.82 3.40 2.45
C VAL A 351 8.96 2.42 2.52
N MET A 352 9.89 2.69 3.43
CA MET A 352 10.98 1.79 3.76
C MET A 352 11.16 1.79 5.27
N ILE A 353 11.26 0.59 5.81
CA ILE A 353 11.33 0.30 7.24
C ILE A 353 12.50 -0.67 7.43
N ASP A 354 13.50 -0.21 8.17
CA ASP A 354 14.68 -0.99 8.54
C ASP A 354 14.69 -1.20 10.06
N PRO A 355 14.19 -2.35 10.55
CA PRO A 355 14.23 -2.68 11.96
C PRO A 355 15.63 -3.02 12.50
N VAL A 356 16.62 -3.25 11.63
CA VAL A 356 18.00 -3.60 12.06
C VAL A 356 18.74 -2.35 12.50
N ASN A 357 18.64 -1.27 11.73
CA ASN A 357 19.29 0.01 12.06
C ASN A 357 18.33 1.04 12.67
N HIS A 358 17.07 0.67 12.90
CA HIS A 358 16.00 1.53 13.39
C HIS A 358 15.76 2.77 12.52
N ILE A 359 15.84 2.61 11.20
CA ILE A 359 15.67 3.69 10.21
C ILE A 359 14.32 3.52 9.51
N SER A 360 13.62 4.63 9.29
CA SER A 360 12.49 4.65 8.37
C SER A 360 12.62 5.78 7.36
N ILE A 361 12.16 5.55 6.13
CA ILE A 361 12.05 6.56 5.08
C ILE A 361 10.59 6.58 4.65
N PHE A 362 9.99 7.77 4.71
CA PHE A 362 8.74 8.03 4.00
C PHE A 362 8.94 9.18 3.02
N TYR A 363 8.72 8.89 1.75
CA TYR A 363 8.75 9.86 0.66
C TYR A 363 7.39 9.88 -0.03
N ALA A 364 6.89 11.06 -0.34
CA ALA A 364 5.65 11.25 -1.06
C ALA A 364 5.80 12.26 -2.20
N GLN A 365 5.15 11.93 -3.31
CA GLN A 365 4.85 12.80 -4.44
C GLN A 365 3.41 12.49 -4.88
N HIS A 366 2.92 13.13 -5.95
CA HIS A 366 1.52 13.03 -6.36
C HIS A 366 1.32 12.77 -7.87
N ILE A 367 2.24 12.00 -8.48
CA ILE A 367 2.14 11.58 -9.89
C ILE A 367 1.86 10.07 -9.98
N VAL A 368 0.71 9.74 -10.54
CA VAL A 368 0.26 8.38 -10.84
C VAL A 368 0.85 7.88 -12.16
N GLY A 369 1.17 6.59 -12.24
CA GLY A 369 1.57 5.96 -13.50
C GLY A 369 2.96 6.39 -13.99
N PHE A 370 3.89 6.64 -13.07
CA PHE A 370 5.27 7.05 -13.37
C PHE A 370 6.29 5.99 -12.93
N PRO A 371 6.55 4.93 -13.73
CA PRO A 371 7.32 3.75 -13.30
C PRO A 371 8.75 4.04 -12.83
N LYS A 372 9.37 5.12 -13.33
CA LYS A 372 10.73 5.55 -12.95
C LYS A 372 10.87 5.77 -11.45
N VAL A 373 9.79 6.08 -10.73
CA VAL A 373 9.85 6.17 -9.26
C VAL A 373 10.36 4.88 -8.63
N TYR A 374 9.89 3.73 -9.11
CA TYR A 374 10.18 2.43 -8.50
C TYR A 374 11.56 1.89 -8.87
N SER A 375 12.04 2.20 -10.08
CA SER A 375 13.30 1.66 -10.61
C SER A 375 14.50 2.58 -10.46
N GLU A 376 14.29 3.90 -10.34
CA GLU A 376 15.37 4.89 -10.27
C GLU A 376 15.31 5.72 -8.99
N ILE A 377 14.15 6.31 -8.69
CA ILE A 377 14.08 7.35 -7.65
C ILE A 377 14.13 6.76 -6.25
N HIS A 378 13.27 5.81 -5.94
CA HIS A 378 13.21 5.18 -4.62
C HIS A 378 14.54 4.50 -4.24
N PRO A 379 15.20 3.72 -5.12
CA PRO A 379 16.52 3.15 -4.81
C PRO A 379 17.59 4.21 -4.53
N VAL A 380 17.63 5.30 -5.31
CA VAL A 380 18.61 6.38 -5.10
C VAL A 380 18.36 7.12 -3.79
N ILE A 381 17.10 7.41 -3.44
CA ILE A 381 16.74 7.97 -2.13
C ILE A 381 17.27 7.07 -1.01
N ARG A 382 16.95 5.77 -1.06
CA ARG A 382 17.42 4.78 -0.09
C ARG A 382 18.95 4.82 0.04
N ASP A 383 19.67 4.65 -1.06
CA ASP A 383 21.13 4.51 -1.01
C ASP A 383 21.82 5.80 -0.55
N LEU A 384 21.31 6.98 -0.94
CA LEU A 384 21.82 8.26 -0.45
C LEU A 384 21.55 8.49 1.04
N VAL A 385 20.46 7.95 1.60
CA VAL A 385 20.22 7.96 3.05
C VAL A 385 21.29 7.14 3.78
N TYR A 386 21.60 5.92 3.32
CA TYR A 386 22.66 5.12 3.98
C TYR A 386 24.05 5.74 3.80
N GLU A 387 24.38 6.28 2.63
CA GLU A 387 25.63 7.03 2.44
C GLU A 387 25.79 8.20 3.41
N ALA A 388 24.68 8.90 3.69
CA ALA A 388 24.68 10.02 4.61
C ALA A 388 24.95 9.60 6.06
N LEU A 389 24.67 8.35 6.42
CA LEU A 389 24.83 7.80 7.77
C LEU A 389 26.21 7.17 8.02
N GLU A 390 26.89 6.69 6.97
CA GLU A 390 28.23 6.07 7.05
C GLU A 390 29.36 7.08 7.30
N LYS A 391 29.09 8.38 7.15
CA LYS A 391 30.03 9.49 7.38
C LYS A 391 29.59 10.33 8.58
#